data_AF-A0A2K6LRK7-F1
#
_entry.id   AF-A0A2K6LRK7-F1
#
_cell.length_a   1.000
_cell.length_b   1.000
_cell.length_c   1.000
_cell.angle_alpha   90.00
_cell.angle_beta   90.00
_cell.angle_gamma   90.00
#
_symmetry.space_group_name_H-M   'P 1'
#
loop_
_entity.id
_entity.type
_entity.pdbx_description
1 polymer ?
#
loop_
_entity_poly.entity_id
_entity_poly.type
_entity_poly.pdbx_seq_one_letter_code
_entity_poly.pdbx_strand_id
1 'polypeptide(L)'
;MEFPDLGKHCSEKTCKQLDFLPVKCDACKQDFCKDHFTYAAHKCPFAFQKDIQVPVCPLCNTPIPVKKGQIPDVVVSDHIDRDCDSHPGKKEKIFTYRCSKEGCKKKEMLQMACAQCHSNFCIQHRHPLDHSCRHGSRPTVKAG
;
A
#
# COMPACT_ATOMS: atom_id res chain seq x y z
N MET A 1 3.62 -57.04 2.16
CA MET A 1 3.72 -56.23 3.39
C MET A 1 2.82 -55.03 3.17
N GLU A 2 1.66 -55.05 3.81
CA GLU A 2 0.64 -54.00 3.67
C GLU A 2 1.00 -52.88 4.65
N PHE A 3 1.08 -51.63 4.19
CA PHE A 3 1.45 -50.48 5.01
C PHE A 3 0.25 -50.09 5.91
N PRO A 4 0.25 -50.38 7.23
CA PRO A 4 -1.00 -50.33 8.01
C PRO A 4 -1.44 -48.93 8.45
N ASP A 5 -0.64 -47.87 8.22
CA ASP A 5 -0.85 -46.58 8.89
C ASP A 5 -0.42 -45.35 8.05
N LEU A 6 -0.56 -45.42 6.72
CA LEU A 6 -0.23 -44.28 5.87
C LEU A 6 -1.45 -43.34 5.76
N GLY A 7 -1.39 -42.21 6.46
CA GLY A 7 -2.36 -41.11 6.34
C GLY A 7 -3.24 -40.93 7.57
N LYS A 8 -3.90 -39.77 7.68
CA LYS A 8 -4.84 -39.46 8.77
C LYS A 8 -6.20 -39.04 8.23
N HIS A 9 -7.23 -39.34 9.00
CA HIS A 9 -8.58 -38.90 8.70
C HIS A 9 -8.75 -37.41 9.01
N CYS A 10 -9.53 -36.74 8.18
CA CYS A 10 -9.96 -35.37 8.43
C CYS A 10 -10.73 -35.29 9.76
N SER A 11 -10.45 -34.27 10.58
CA SER A 11 -11.14 -34.04 11.85
C SER A 11 -12.49 -33.31 11.70
N GLU A 12 -12.86 -32.94 10.48
CA GLU A 12 -14.16 -32.33 10.17
C GLU A 12 -15.27 -33.41 10.27
N LYS A 13 -16.40 -33.08 10.90
CA LYS A 13 -17.43 -34.05 11.28
C LYS A 13 -18.13 -34.69 10.09
N THR A 14 -18.23 -33.97 8.97
CA THR A 14 -18.88 -34.43 7.75
C THR A 14 -17.89 -35.08 6.77
N CYS A 15 -16.59 -34.95 7.01
CA CYS A 15 -15.53 -35.48 6.15
C CYS A 15 -14.86 -36.71 6.76
N LYS A 16 -14.98 -37.86 6.10
CA LYS A 16 -14.27 -39.10 6.47
C LYS A 16 -13.10 -39.41 5.53
N GLN A 17 -12.59 -38.40 4.84
CA GLN A 17 -11.46 -38.55 3.91
C GLN A 17 -10.20 -38.94 4.69
N LEU A 18 -9.55 -40.04 4.29
CA LEU A 18 -8.18 -40.36 4.69
C LEU A 18 -7.23 -39.62 3.75
N ASP A 19 -6.42 -38.73 4.31
CA ASP A 19 -5.45 -37.91 3.58
C ASP A 19 -4.03 -38.35 3.95
N PHE A 20 -3.19 -38.57 2.94
CA PHE A 20 -1.81 -39.02 3.13
C PHE A 20 -0.88 -37.86 3.54
N LEU A 21 -1.30 -36.60 3.34
CA LEU A 21 -0.62 -35.37 3.75
C LEU A 21 -1.57 -34.49 4.59
N PRO A 22 -1.94 -34.94 5.81
CA PRO A 22 -2.84 -34.18 6.66
C PRO A 22 -2.22 -32.83 7.06
N VAL A 23 -2.97 -31.75 6.86
CA VAL A 23 -2.57 -30.39 7.25
C VAL A 23 -3.04 -30.12 8.67
N LYS A 24 -2.11 -29.83 9.56
CA LYS A 24 -2.43 -29.46 10.94
C LYS A 24 -2.82 -27.99 11.02
N CYS A 25 -4.03 -27.73 11.52
CA CYS A 25 -4.50 -26.37 11.76
C CYS A 25 -3.71 -25.72 12.92
N ASP A 26 -3.08 -24.58 12.68
CA ASP A 26 -2.28 -23.88 13.71
C ASP A 26 -3.12 -23.30 14.87
N ALA A 27 -4.44 -23.16 14.69
CA ALA A 27 -5.33 -22.63 15.73
C ALA A 27 -5.90 -23.74 16.63
N CYS A 28 -6.55 -24.77 16.07
CA CYS A 28 -7.15 -25.86 16.85
C CYS A 28 -6.28 -27.12 16.99
N LYS A 29 -5.12 -27.16 16.32
CA LYS A 29 -4.13 -28.28 16.30
C LYS A 29 -4.66 -29.62 15.77
N GLN A 30 -5.85 -29.64 15.20
CA GLN A 30 -6.45 -30.80 14.54
C GLN A 30 -5.96 -30.95 13.10
N ASP A 31 -6.05 -32.17 12.57
CA ASP A 31 -5.56 -32.58 11.26
C ASP A 31 -6.72 -32.59 10.24
N PHE A 32 -6.51 -31.96 9.07
CA PHE A 32 -7.53 -31.81 8.02
C PHE A 32 -6.98 -32.21 6.65
N CYS A 33 -7.88 -32.65 5.75
CA CYS A 33 -7.54 -32.95 4.37
C CYS A 33 -7.38 -31.68 3.52
N LYS A 34 -6.95 -31.85 2.26
CA LYS A 34 -6.77 -30.74 1.29
C LYS A 34 -7.99 -29.81 1.10
N ASP A 35 -9.19 -30.28 1.41
CA ASP A 35 -10.43 -29.52 1.22
C ASP A 35 -10.82 -28.74 2.49
N HIS A 36 -10.46 -29.28 3.67
CA HIS A 36 -10.87 -28.75 4.97
C HIS A 36 -9.76 -28.02 5.75
N PHE A 37 -8.59 -27.78 5.14
CA PHE A 37 -7.45 -27.14 5.80
C PHE A 37 -7.68 -25.66 6.17
N THR A 38 -8.57 -24.96 5.48
CA THR A 38 -8.86 -23.54 5.77
C THR A 38 -9.75 -23.40 7.02
N TYR A 39 -9.56 -22.31 7.79
CA TYR A 39 -10.34 -22.06 9.00
C TYR A 39 -11.86 -22.01 8.74
N ALA A 40 -12.27 -21.52 7.57
CA ALA A 40 -13.67 -21.47 7.16
C ALA A 40 -14.24 -22.85 6.85
N ALA A 41 -13.50 -23.71 6.14
CA ALA A 41 -13.98 -25.02 5.72
C ALA A 41 -14.26 -25.96 6.90
N HIS A 42 -13.43 -25.93 7.95
CA HIS A 42 -13.68 -26.72 9.17
C HIS A 42 -14.31 -25.93 10.32
N LYS A 43 -14.79 -24.70 10.06
CA LYS A 43 -15.42 -23.81 11.05
C LYS A 43 -14.63 -23.76 12.36
N CYS A 44 -13.35 -23.38 12.25
CA CYS A 44 -12.41 -23.46 13.35
C CYS A 44 -12.91 -22.67 14.58
N PRO A 45 -13.04 -23.32 15.76
CA PRO A 45 -13.50 -22.63 16.97
C PRO A 45 -12.51 -21.54 17.43
N PHE A 46 -11.26 -21.61 17.00
CA PHE A 46 -10.20 -20.66 17.36
C PHE A 46 -9.75 -19.78 16.18
N ALA A 47 -10.52 -19.70 15.09
CA ALA A 47 -10.21 -18.85 13.94
C ALA A 47 -9.92 -17.40 14.36
N PHE A 48 -10.70 -16.87 15.31
CA PHE A 48 -10.58 -15.51 15.82
C PHE A 48 -9.20 -15.17 16.41
N GLN A 49 -8.43 -16.17 16.89
CA GLN A 49 -7.07 -15.92 17.41
C GLN A 49 -6.05 -15.59 16.32
N LYS A 50 -6.42 -15.78 15.06
CA LYS A 50 -5.60 -15.59 13.87
C LYS A 50 -6.18 -14.55 12.91
N ASP A 51 -7.36 -14.01 13.22
CA ASP A 51 -7.98 -12.91 12.47
C ASP A 51 -7.37 -11.57 12.89
N ILE A 52 -6.12 -11.35 12.46
CA ILE A 52 -5.35 -10.15 12.79
C ILE A 52 -5.72 -9.08 11.77
N GLN A 53 -6.65 -8.21 12.14
CA GLN A 53 -7.00 -7.04 11.35
C GLN A 53 -5.95 -5.94 11.59
N VAL A 54 -5.37 -5.43 10.49
CA VAL A 54 -4.38 -4.35 10.53
C VAL A 54 -5.08 -3.04 10.19
N PRO A 55 -5.37 -2.16 11.17
CA PRO A 55 -5.96 -0.86 10.89
C PRO A 55 -5.01 0.00 10.06
N VAL A 56 -5.57 0.89 9.26
CA VAL A 56 -4.82 1.86 8.45
C VAL A 56 -4.95 3.23 9.10
N CYS A 57 -3.85 3.98 9.16
CA CYS A 57 -3.89 5.36 9.60
C CYS A 57 -4.74 6.21 8.64
N PRO A 58 -5.75 6.96 9.10
CA PRO A 58 -6.57 7.81 8.23
C PRO A 58 -5.81 9.02 7.68
N LEU A 59 -4.64 9.36 8.22
CA LEU A 59 -3.88 10.56 7.82
C LEU A 59 -2.77 10.26 6.82
N CYS A 60 -1.96 9.24 7.09
CA CYS A 60 -0.81 8.87 6.24
C CYS A 60 -1.06 7.63 5.39
N ASN A 61 -2.21 6.95 5.56
CA ASN A 61 -2.57 5.72 4.86
C ASN A 61 -1.59 4.54 5.08
N THR A 62 -0.74 4.61 6.11
CA THR A 62 0.19 3.54 6.49
C THR A 62 -0.51 2.48 7.33
N PRO A 63 -0.32 1.18 7.05
CA PRO A 63 -0.87 0.10 7.88
C PRO A 63 -0.18 0.06 9.26
N ILE A 64 -0.97 0.03 10.32
CA ILE A 64 -0.48 0.08 11.70
C ILE A 64 -0.56 -1.32 12.33
N PRO A 65 0.57 -1.96 12.67
CA PRO A 65 0.57 -3.30 13.25
C PRO A 65 0.03 -3.28 14.69
N VAL A 66 -1.05 -4.01 14.94
CA VAL A 66 -1.67 -4.14 16.28
C VAL A 66 -1.24 -5.47 16.92
N LYS A 67 -0.70 -5.42 18.15
CA LYS A 67 -0.34 -6.63 18.90
C LYS A 67 -1.58 -7.28 19.51
N LYS A 68 -1.53 -8.59 19.76
CA LYS A 68 -2.61 -9.33 20.43
C LYS A 68 -2.95 -8.68 21.79
N GLY A 69 -4.22 -8.32 21.98
CA GLY A 69 -4.72 -7.70 23.21
C GLY A 69 -4.68 -6.17 23.22
N GLN A 70 -4.14 -5.52 22.20
CA GLN A 70 -4.22 -4.07 22.05
C GLN A 70 -5.50 -3.67 21.31
N ILE A 71 -6.06 -2.51 21.68
CA ILE A 71 -7.25 -1.96 21.02
C ILE A 71 -6.79 -1.20 19.77
N PRO A 72 -7.30 -1.52 18.57
CA PRO A 72 -6.88 -0.88 17.32
C PRO A 72 -6.91 0.64 17.38
N ASP A 73 -7.97 1.20 17.95
CA ASP A 73 -8.20 2.65 18.05
C ASP A 73 -7.11 3.38 18.84
N VAL A 74 -6.65 2.77 19.94
CA VAL A 74 -5.58 3.31 20.80
C VAL A 74 -4.25 3.29 20.08
N VAL A 75 -3.94 2.21 19.36
CA VAL A 75 -2.68 2.08 18.61
C VAL A 75 -2.65 3.07 17.44
N VAL A 76 -3.78 3.25 16.75
CA VAL A 76 -3.92 4.26 15.69
C VAL A 76 -3.72 5.66 16.27
N SER A 77 -4.30 5.95 17.44
CA SER A 77 -4.14 7.24 18.12
C SER A 77 -2.69 7.52 18.52
N ASP A 78 -2.00 6.56 19.17
CA ASP A 78 -0.59 6.71 19.57
C ASP A 78 0.32 6.93 18.34
N HIS A 79 0.05 6.25 17.23
CA HIS A 79 0.75 6.52 15.97
C HIS A 79 0.51 7.94 15.47
N ILE A 80 -0.74 8.42 15.47
CA ILE A 80 -1.09 9.79 15.04
C ILE A 80 -0.31 10.83 15.85
N ASP A 81 -0.19 10.63 17.16
CA ASP A 81 0.47 11.57 18.06
C ASP A 81 2.01 11.55 17.98
N ARG A 82 2.64 10.41 17.67
CA ARG A 82 4.10 10.22 17.86
C ARG A 82 4.88 9.93 16.58
N ASP A 83 4.28 9.26 15.60
CA ASP A 83 5.01 8.61 14.50
C ASP A 83 4.38 8.84 13.11
N CYS A 84 3.27 9.59 13.03
CA CYS A 84 2.57 9.82 11.76
C CYS A 84 3.30 10.82 10.88
N ASP A 85 3.81 10.40 9.71
CA ASP A 85 4.53 11.28 8.77
C ASP A 85 3.70 12.50 8.34
N SER A 86 2.39 12.29 8.17
CA SER A 86 1.39 13.31 7.87
C SER A 86 0.94 14.09 9.11
N HIS A 87 1.89 14.57 9.92
CA HIS A 87 1.61 15.37 11.11
C HIS A 87 0.56 16.44 10.81
N PRO A 88 -0.49 16.61 11.64
CA PRO A 88 -1.57 17.59 11.43
C PRO A 88 -1.12 19.07 11.42
N GLY A 89 0.18 19.36 11.56
CA GLY A 89 0.78 20.69 11.43
C GLY A 89 1.72 20.89 10.22
N LYS A 90 2.14 19.82 9.52
CA LYS A 90 3.00 19.93 8.32
C LYS A 90 2.11 20.03 7.08
N LYS A 91 1.62 21.25 6.81
CA LYS A 91 1.02 21.58 5.51
C LYS A 91 2.09 21.43 4.41
N GLU A 92 2.06 20.29 3.73
CA GLU A 92 2.89 20.06 2.56
C GLU A 92 2.60 21.17 1.54
N LYS A 93 3.65 21.83 1.05
CA LYS A 93 3.47 22.96 0.13
C LYS A 93 3.04 22.39 -1.21
N ILE A 94 1.73 22.39 -1.49
CA ILE A 94 1.16 21.86 -2.73
C ILE A 94 1.67 22.64 -3.96
N PHE A 95 1.94 23.95 -3.81
CA PHE A 95 2.45 24.81 -4.89
C PHE A 95 3.91 25.22 -4.64
N THR A 96 4.85 24.40 -5.11
CA THR A 96 6.30 24.58 -4.92
C THR A 96 7.01 25.12 -6.15
N TYR A 97 6.50 24.85 -7.36
CA TYR A 97 7.22 25.11 -8.61
C TYR A 97 7.01 26.54 -9.11
N ARG A 98 7.92 27.46 -8.74
CA ARG A 98 7.85 28.89 -9.11
C ARG A 98 8.16 29.11 -10.59
N CYS A 99 7.40 30.01 -11.24
CA CYS A 99 7.68 30.46 -12.59
C CYS A 99 8.93 31.34 -12.66
N SER A 100 9.84 31.04 -13.57
CA SER A 100 11.08 31.77 -13.83
C SER A 100 10.91 32.98 -14.77
N LYS A 101 9.72 33.20 -15.35
CA LYS A 101 9.47 34.38 -16.18
C LYS A 101 9.51 35.65 -15.32
N GLU A 102 10.25 36.65 -15.79
CA GLU A 102 10.30 37.97 -15.18
C GLU A 102 8.89 38.57 -14.99
N GLY A 103 8.62 39.06 -13.77
CA GLY A 103 7.32 39.59 -13.36
C GLY A 103 6.26 38.56 -12.97
N CYS A 104 6.50 37.25 -13.16
CA CYS A 104 5.53 36.22 -12.77
C CYS A 104 5.75 35.73 -11.33
N LYS A 105 4.68 35.72 -10.51
CA LYS A 105 4.70 35.23 -9.10
C LYS A 105 3.98 33.89 -8.93
N LYS A 106 3.52 33.27 -10.02
CA LYS A 106 2.76 32.01 -9.98
C LYS A 106 3.67 30.85 -9.57
N LYS A 107 3.10 29.92 -8.80
CA LYS A 107 3.70 28.63 -8.44
C LYS A 107 2.73 27.55 -8.84
N GLU A 108 3.22 26.48 -9.47
CA GLU A 108 2.41 25.33 -9.82
C GLU A 108 2.63 24.14 -8.91
N MET A 109 1.67 23.21 -8.96
CA MET A 109 1.75 21.92 -8.30
C MET A 109 2.67 20.93 -9.02
N LEU A 110 2.83 21.08 -10.33
CA LEU A 110 3.68 20.26 -11.17
C LEU A 110 4.86 21.07 -11.70
N GLN A 111 6.02 20.42 -11.81
CA GLN A 111 7.18 20.99 -12.48
C GLN A 111 6.94 21.06 -13.99
N MET A 112 6.99 22.27 -14.55
CA MET A 112 6.88 22.51 -15.98
C MET A 112 8.21 23.09 -16.47
N ALA A 113 9.22 22.22 -16.59
CA ALA A 113 10.54 22.59 -17.08
C ALA A 113 10.51 22.77 -18.60
N CYS A 114 11.08 23.86 -19.11
CA CYS A 114 11.29 24.03 -20.54
C CYS A 114 12.36 23.07 -21.04
N ALA A 115 12.08 22.30 -22.09
CA ALA A 115 13.03 21.35 -22.69
C ALA A 115 14.28 22.02 -23.30
N GLN A 116 14.26 23.34 -23.51
CA GLN A 116 15.37 24.06 -24.14
C GLN A 116 16.26 24.78 -23.13
N CYS A 117 15.66 25.51 -22.16
CA CYS A 117 16.40 26.28 -21.17
C CYS A 117 16.41 25.68 -19.75
N HIS A 118 15.72 24.54 -19.55
CA HIS A 118 15.60 23.80 -18.29
C HIS A 118 15.07 24.60 -17.09
N SER A 119 14.58 25.81 -17.30
CA SER A 119 13.93 26.63 -16.29
C SER A 119 12.46 26.25 -16.13
N ASN A 120 11.90 26.47 -14.93
CA ASN A 120 10.53 26.10 -14.61
C ASN A 120 9.56 27.27 -14.88
N PHE A 121 8.41 26.99 -15.49
CA PHE A 121 7.40 28.00 -15.80
C PHE A 121 6.02 27.60 -15.27
N CYS A 122 5.07 28.53 -15.17
CA CYS A 122 3.68 28.17 -14.87
C CYS A 122 2.95 27.72 -16.14
N ILE A 123 1.73 27.20 -16.02
CA ILE A 123 0.93 26.71 -17.15
C ILE A 123 0.78 27.75 -18.27
N GLN A 124 0.70 29.04 -17.91
CA GLN A 124 0.59 30.16 -18.85
C GLN A 124 1.89 30.53 -19.56
N HIS A 125 3.05 30.18 -18.98
CA HIS A 125 4.36 30.52 -19.55
C HIS A 125 5.16 29.27 -19.95
N ARG A 126 4.49 28.11 -20.09
CA ARG A 126 5.14 26.83 -20.40
C ARG A 126 5.75 26.79 -21.81
N HIS A 127 5.18 27.56 -22.74
CA HIS A 127 5.62 27.55 -24.14
C HIS A 127 6.85 28.46 -24.30
N PRO A 128 7.84 28.10 -25.14
CA PRO A 128 9.06 28.90 -25.36
C PRO A 128 8.83 30.37 -25.73
N LEU A 129 7.71 30.66 -26.42
CA LEU A 129 7.33 32.01 -26.82
C LEU A 129 6.79 32.87 -25.65
N ASP A 130 6.23 32.25 -24.62
CA ASP A 130 5.58 32.94 -23.50
C ASP A 130 6.56 33.35 -22.38
N HIS A 131 7.82 32.92 -22.46
CA HIS A 131 8.83 33.20 -21.44
C HIS A 131 10.16 33.71 -21.98
N SER A 132 10.20 34.20 -23.21
CA SER A 132 11.41 34.71 -23.85
C SER A 132 12.56 33.71 -23.72
N CYS A 133 12.32 32.47 -24.15
CA CYS A 133 13.28 31.39 -23.98
C CYS A 133 14.65 31.79 -24.51
N ARG A 134 15.72 31.58 -23.73
CA ARG A 134 17.10 31.90 -24.13
C ARG A 134 17.53 31.18 -25.43
N HIS A 135 16.88 30.07 -25.76
CA HIS A 135 17.08 29.31 -27.00
C HIS A 135 15.96 29.52 -28.03
N GLY A 136 15.15 30.57 -27.85
CA GLY A 136 13.93 30.86 -28.58
C GLY A 136 14.17 31.24 -30.04
N SER A 137 14.53 30.25 -30.85
CA SER A 137 14.27 30.09 -32.28
C SER A 137 15.26 29.10 -32.90
N ARG A 138 15.14 27.80 -32.60
CA ARG A 138 15.58 26.78 -33.58
C ARG A 138 14.46 25.76 -33.77
N PRO A 139 13.83 25.70 -34.96
CA PRO A 139 12.88 24.65 -35.26
C PRO A 139 13.62 23.31 -35.22
N THR A 140 13.13 22.37 -34.42
CA THR A 140 13.58 20.98 -34.46
C THR A 140 13.05 20.36 -35.75
N VAL A 141 13.81 20.48 -36.84
CA VAL A 141 13.71 19.56 -37.96
C VAL A 141 14.69 18.41 -37.72
N LYS A 142 14.16 17.21 -37.52
CA LYS A 142 14.27 16.09 -38.48
C LYS A 142 13.58 14.85 -37.91
N ALA A 143 12.50 14.46 -38.58
CA ALA A 143 12.07 13.07 -38.65
C ALA A 143 13.10 12.29 -39.47
N GLY A 144 13.44 11.10 -38.99
CA GLY A 144 14.19 10.05 -39.68
C GLY A 144 13.55 8.73 -39.31
#